data_AF-A0A813A9C8-F1
#
_entry.id   AF-A0A813A9C8-F1
#
_cell.length_a   1.000
_cell.length_b   1.000
_cell.length_c   1.000
_cell.angle_alpha   90.00
_cell.angle_beta   90.00
_cell.angle_gamma   90.00
#
_symmetry.space_group_name_H-M   'P 1'
#
loop_
_entity.id
_entity.type
_entity.pdbx_description
1 polymer ?
#
loop_
_entity_poly.entity_id
_entity_poly.type
_entity_poly.pdbx_seq_one_letter_code
_entity_poly.pdbx_strand_id
1 'polypeptide(L)'
;INKAARVAAMQQPRGALSEVVPEWKLVVYVLLPRSVGADPFAGAKRLKQAWPVPEDVRVLPGLKTLPADSQLLSRTQSGGNLSPQLQQEMQQLNGSWVLRVGIPWDPIEFIGQAGKLGHPFHQLSKSNKPLEELIEQLVYKPSVVRSKRKSYIERWSRRAKALEPEEAKLKAGMSQHRRKILDSKRILLFKEMLEDIRYDDIGVVQEIIEGATLTGDIPVTGVLDAKLKPARIDVSELMEISEQVKQQIRHRTVSCGNRETDALLWSKTLEEVDKGHLEGPFEFESVPEDCLISSRFPIMQGDKLRPIDNYSSSLINDTVTVSEKPVTHSIDEIALLITKLSRVARKKGLKELFGKTADLKSAYRQLAIADESLRFSYLAVYDPTEDKPKVFRQLAVPFGSTKAVYFFLRVARALWTILVKGALVPTTNYFDDFVLLALNGDRSSCSYAFNEVMKLLGWKLSEDKTTEWNTSFEALGVLFEIDQTGSGVLRVKNTERRRKELTSSIAGFLDSGMMTQKEALQLRGRL
;
A
#
# COMPACT_ATOMS: atom_id res chain seq x y z
N ILE A 1 22.09 -1.72 -6.84
CA ILE A 1 22.12 -2.26 -5.45
C ILE A 1 20.69 -2.50 -4.99
N ASN A 2 20.37 -3.76 -4.73
CA ASN A 2 19.05 -4.20 -4.26
C ASN A 2 18.69 -3.50 -2.94
N LYS A 3 17.40 -3.19 -2.73
CA LYS A 3 16.84 -2.53 -1.53
C LYS A 3 17.30 -3.21 -0.23
N ALA A 4 17.46 -4.54 -0.26
CA ALA A 4 18.00 -5.34 0.84
C ALA A 4 19.46 -4.98 1.20
N ALA A 5 20.31 -4.77 0.21
CA ALA A 5 21.71 -4.38 0.42
C ALA A 5 21.87 -2.91 0.85
N ARG A 6 20.89 -2.03 0.56
CA ARG A 6 20.86 -0.64 1.07
C ARG A 6 20.44 -0.57 2.53
N VAL A 7 19.50 -1.42 2.94
CA VAL A 7 19.11 -1.59 4.35
C VAL A 7 20.28 -2.17 5.16
N ALA A 8 21.00 -3.15 4.61
CA ALA A 8 22.24 -3.66 5.22
C ALA A 8 23.35 -2.60 5.30
N ALA A 9 23.38 -1.63 4.38
CA ALA A 9 24.37 -0.55 4.33
C ALA A 9 23.93 0.75 5.02
N MET A 10 22.89 0.73 5.85
CA MET A 10 22.36 1.91 6.59
C MET A 10 21.97 3.12 5.72
N GLN A 11 21.77 2.92 4.42
CA GLN A 11 21.31 3.99 3.52
C GLN A 11 19.80 4.08 3.53
N GLN A 12 19.28 5.30 3.70
CA GLN A 12 17.85 5.60 3.77
C GLN A 12 17.12 5.01 2.54
N PRO A 13 16.07 4.18 2.74
CA PRO A 13 15.22 3.81 1.62
C PRO A 13 14.47 5.07 1.18
N ARG A 14 14.75 5.55 -0.04
CA ARG A 14 13.96 6.61 -0.65
C ARG A 14 12.54 6.10 -0.84
N GLY A 15 11.60 6.61 -0.05
CA GLY A 15 10.20 6.57 -0.42
C GLY A 15 10.06 7.33 -1.72
N ALA A 16 9.65 6.66 -2.78
CA ALA A 16 9.26 7.33 -4.02
C ALA A 16 7.91 8.02 -3.77
N LEU A 17 7.95 9.19 -3.14
CA LEU A 17 7.10 10.28 -3.60
C LEU A 17 7.40 10.44 -5.09
N SER A 18 6.40 10.67 -5.93
CA SER A 18 6.70 11.17 -7.27
C SER A 18 7.52 12.44 -7.05
N GLU A 19 8.80 12.38 -7.39
CA GLU A 19 9.70 13.48 -7.08
C GLU A 19 9.21 14.68 -7.89
N VAL A 20 8.68 15.67 -7.19
CA VAL A 20 8.12 16.88 -7.80
C VAL A 20 9.19 17.52 -8.70
N VAL A 21 10.42 17.58 -8.20
CA VAL A 21 11.64 17.81 -8.99
C VAL A 21 12.38 16.48 -9.11
N PRO A 22 12.71 15.98 -10.32
CA PRO A 22 13.47 14.74 -10.49
C PRO A 22 14.72 14.71 -9.63
N GLU A 23 15.13 13.54 -9.11
CA GLU A 23 16.31 13.40 -8.25
C GLU A 23 17.60 13.96 -8.89
N TRP A 24 17.71 13.78 -10.20
CA TRP A 24 18.88 14.12 -11.00
C TRP A 24 18.52 15.23 -11.96
N LYS A 25 19.38 16.24 -12.06
CA LYS A 25 19.26 17.32 -13.05
C LYS A 25 19.24 16.74 -14.46
N LEU A 26 20.08 15.73 -14.67
CA LEU A 26 20.17 15.01 -15.93
C LEU A 26 20.60 13.57 -15.65
N VAL A 27 20.00 12.62 -16.37
CA VAL A 27 20.50 11.25 -16.42
C VAL A 27 21.11 11.04 -17.80
N VAL A 28 22.38 10.62 -17.83
CA VAL A 28 23.12 10.35 -19.06
C VAL A 28 23.55 8.89 -19.15
N TYR A 29 23.79 8.43 -20.36
CA TYR A 29 24.34 7.12 -20.66
C TYR A 29 25.77 7.31 -21.17
N VAL A 30 26.75 6.75 -20.46
CA VAL A 30 28.16 6.74 -20.85
C VAL A 30 28.47 5.39 -21.46
N LEU A 31 28.81 5.38 -22.74
CA LEU A 31 29.08 4.21 -23.55
C LEU A 31 30.59 4.02 -23.60
N LEU A 32 31.06 2.96 -22.98
CA LEU A 32 32.48 2.66 -22.87
C LEU A 32 32.95 1.76 -24.03
N PRO A 33 34.08 2.09 -24.68
CA PRO A 33 34.70 1.24 -25.69
C PRO A 33 35.25 -0.05 -25.06
N ARG A 34 35.70 -1.00 -25.89
CA ARG A 34 36.42 -2.20 -25.42
C ARG A 34 37.88 -1.95 -25.02
N SER A 35 38.42 -0.76 -25.28
CA SER A 35 39.76 -0.35 -24.83
C SER A 35 39.84 -0.26 -23.30
N VAL A 36 41.01 -0.63 -22.75
CA VAL A 36 41.26 -0.64 -21.30
C VAL A 36 41.49 0.79 -20.80
N GLY A 37 40.75 1.23 -19.78
CA GLY A 37 41.07 2.45 -19.01
C GLY A 37 40.04 3.58 -19.00
N ALA A 38 38.90 3.45 -19.68
CA ALA A 38 37.95 4.56 -19.85
C ALA A 38 36.81 4.65 -18.80
N ASP A 39 36.79 3.81 -17.76
CA ASP A 39 35.71 3.80 -16.76
C ASP A 39 35.87 4.94 -15.73
N PRO A 40 35.02 5.98 -15.75
CA PRO A 40 35.16 7.13 -14.85
C PRO A 40 34.96 6.78 -13.37
N PHE A 41 34.31 5.65 -13.06
CA PHE A 41 33.96 5.30 -11.69
C PHE A 41 34.98 4.38 -11.03
N ALA A 42 35.71 3.55 -11.79
CA ALA A 42 36.74 2.64 -11.27
C ALA A 42 36.32 1.88 -9.98
N GLY A 43 35.06 1.45 -9.89
CA GLY A 43 34.49 0.76 -8.72
C GLY A 43 33.84 1.66 -7.66
N ALA A 44 34.02 2.98 -7.73
CA ALA A 44 33.32 3.97 -6.92
C ALA A 44 31.86 4.17 -7.37
N LYS A 45 31.03 4.72 -6.49
CA LYS A 45 29.64 5.08 -6.83
C LYS A 45 29.49 6.53 -7.30
N ARG A 46 30.43 7.40 -6.96
CA ARG A 46 30.37 8.83 -7.23
C ARG A 46 31.73 9.35 -7.68
N LEU A 47 31.72 10.31 -8.60
CA LEU A 47 32.92 11.02 -9.03
C LEU A 47 33.32 12.03 -7.96
N LYS A 48 34.59 12.02 -7.55
CA LYS A 48 35.12 13.03 -6.60
C LYS A 48 35.39 14.37 -7.25
N GLN A 49 35.68 14.36 -8.55
CA GLN A 49 36.01 15.53 -9.35
C GLN A 49 35.34 15.41 -10.71
N ALA A 50 35.24 16.53 -11.43
CA ALA A 50 34.72 16.51 -12.80
C ALA A 50 35.61 15.61 -13.67
N TRP A 51 34.97 14.80 -14.51
CA TRP A 51 35.63 13.88 -15.42
C TRP A 51 35.44 14.36 -16.87
N PRO A 52 36.50 14.82 -17.56
CA PRO A 52 36.42 15.15 -18.97
C PRO A 52 36.17 13.86 -19.76
N VAL A 53 35.20 13.90 -20.68
CA VAL A 53 34.82 12.74 -21.48
C VAL A 53 35.91 12.51 -22.54
N PRO A 54 36.59 11.36 -22.55
CA PRO A 54 37.57 11.01 -23.57
C PRO A 54 36.94 10.93 -24.97
N GLU A 55 37.74 11.13 -26.02
CA GLU A 55 37.25 11.11 -27.41
C GLU A 55 36.69 9.75 -27.84
N ASP A 56 37.17 8.65 -27.25
CA ASP A 56 36.73 7.29 -27.52
C ASP A 56 35.50 6.88 -26.70
N VAL A 57 34.98 7.77 -25.84
CA VAL A 57 33.78 7.56 -25.03
C VAL A 57 32.62 8.40 -25.55
N ARG A 58 31.45 7.77 -25.70
CA ARG A 58 30.23 8.47 -26.10
C ARG A 58 29.31 8.68 -24.91
N VAL A 59 28.78 9.90 -24.75
CA VAL A 59 27.80 10.23 -23.70
C VAL A 59 26.49 10.68 -24.35
N LEU A 60 25.37 10.17 -23.86
CA LEU A 60 24.03 10.45 -24.38
C LEU A 60 23.09 10.91 -23.26
N PRO A 61 22.49 12.11 -23.34
CA PRO A 61 22.80 13.19 -24.28
C PRO A 61 24.25 13.69 -24.17
N GLY A 62 24.79 14.24 -25.27
CA GLY A 62 26.19 14.64 -25.40
C GLY A 62 26.67 15.62 -24.33
N LEU A 63 27.73 15.24 -23.61
CA LEU A 63 28.43 16.09 -22.65
C LEU A 63 29.94 16.00 -22.88
N LYS A 64 30.63 17.13 -22.74
CA LYS A 64 32.10 17.18 -22.79
C LYS A 64 32.75 16.80 -21.46
N THR A 65 32.00 16.91 -20.37
CA THR A 65 32.51 16.67 -19.01
C THR A 65 31.36 16.20 -18.13
N LEU A 66 31.60 15.14 -17.35
CA LEU A 66 30.71 14.76 -16.26
C LEU A 66 31.11 15.56 -15.02
N PRO A 67 30.21 16.33 -14.39
CA PRO A 67 30.56 17.14 -13.22
C PRO A 67 30.93 16.26 -12.01
N ALA A 68 31.60 16.87 -11.03
CA ALA A 68 31.83 16.25 -9.72
C ALA A 68 30.49 15.81 -9.10
N ASP A 69 30.55 14.83 -8.20
CA ASP A 69 29.40 14.22 -7.52
C ASP A 69 28.40 13.47 -8.42
N SER A 70 28.64 13.38 -9.73
CA SER A 70 27.90 12.49 -10.63
C SER A 70 27.91 11.06 -10.08
N GLN A 71 26.74 10.42 -10.05
CA GLN A 71 26.54 9.13 -9.41
C GLN A 71 26.23 8.03 -10.43
N LEU A 72 26.92 6.89 -10.31
CA LEU A 72 26.62 5.69 -11.07
C LEU A 72 25.30 5.07 -10.56
N LEU A 73 24.29 5.01 -11.44
CA LEU A 73 22.96 4.46 -11.15
C LEU A 73 22.87 2.97 -11.50
N SER A 74 23.37 2.60 -12.68
CA SER A 74 23.43 1.21 -13.14
C SER A 74 24.53 1.01 -14.18
N ARG A 75 24.93 -0.25 -14.35
CA ARG A 75 25.92 -0.70 -15.34
C ARG A 75 25.33 -1.89 -16.09
N THR A 76 25.36 -1.83 -17.41
CA THR A 76 24.80 -2.87 -18.30
C THR A 76 25.85 -3.26 -19.33
N GLN A 77 26.10 -4.56 -19.51
CA GLN A 77 27.07 -5.06 -20.48
C GLN A 77 26.49 -4.99 -21.90
N SER A 78 27.36 -4.85 -22.91
CA SER A 78 26.97 -5.00 -24.31
C SER A 78 26.34 -6.38 -24.55
N GLY A 79 25.08 -6.39 -25.02
CA GLY A 79 24.25 -7.60 -25.17
C GLY A 79 23.18 -7.78 -24.08
N GLY A 80 23.18 -6.95 -23.03
CA GLY A 80 22.11 -6.90 -22.03
C GLY A 80 20.85 -6.18 -22.52
N ASN A 81 19.87 -6.06 -21.63
CA ASN A 81 18.60 -5.38 -21.91
C ASN A 81 18.81 -3.85 -22.03
N LEU A 82 19.17 -3.39 -23.23
CA LEU A 82 19.39 -2.00 -23.62
C LEU A 82 18.28 -1.55 -24.59
N SER A 83 17.97 -0.25 -24.62
CA SER A 83 17.05 0.28 -25.64
C SER A 83 17.64 0.13 -27.05
N PRO A 84 16.81 0.05 -28.11
CA PRO A 84 17.29 -0.09 -29.49
C PRO A 84 18.32 0.98 -29.89
N GLN A 85 18.12 2.22 -29.43
CA GLN A 85 19.06 3.32 -29.66
C GLN A 85 20.42 3.05 -29.02
N LEU A 86 20.46 2.61 -27.76
CA LEU A 86 21.72 2.32 -27.06
C LEU A 86 22.43 1.10 -27.65
N GLN A 87 21.68 0.13 -28.18
CA GLN A 87 22.25 -1.03 -28.87
C GLN A 87 22.95 -0.62 -30.16
N GLN A 88 22.30 0.21 -30.99
CA GLN A 88 22.89 0.72 -32.23
C GLN A 88 24.15 1.55 -31.97
N GLU A 89 24.09 2.44 -30.99
CA GLU A 89 25.23 3.26 -30.56
C GLU A 89 26.40 2.40 -30.03
N MET A 90 26.09 1.32 -29.31
CA MET A 90 27.11 0.41 -28.82
C MET A 90 27.79 -0.41 -29.92
N GLN A 91 27.03 -0.79 -30.96
CA GLN A 91 27.59 -1.45 -32.14
C GLN A 91 28.56 -0.52 -32.88
N GLN A 92 28.19 0.75 -33.07
CA GLN A 92 29.06 1.74 -33.74
C GLN A 92 30.35 2.01 -32.96
N LEU A 93 30.27 2.08 -31.63
CA LEU A 93 31.42 2.33 -30.75
C LEU A 93 32.27 1.06 -30.52
N ASN A 94 31.84 -0.11 -30.99
CA ASN A 94 32.40 -1.41 -30.61
C ASN A 94 32.60 -1.52 -29.08
N GLY A 95 31.57 -1.15 -28.32
CA GLY A 95 31.72 -0.97 -26.87
C GLY A 95 31.52 -2.22 -26.03
N SER A 96 31.76 -2.03 -24.73
CA SER A 96 31.77 -3.07 -23.71
C SER A 96 30.67 -2.88 -22.67
N TRP A 97 30.46 -1.65 -22.21
CA TRP A 97 29.57 -1.31 -21.11
C TRP A 97 28.81 -0.01 -21.35
N VAL A 98 27.55 0.02 -20.93
CA VAL A 98 26.74 1.24 -20.79
C VAL A 98 26.60 1.56 -19.31
N LEU A 99 27.05 2.74 -18.91
CA LEU A 99 26.86 3.28 -17.56
C LEU A 99 25.71 4.28 -17.58
N ARG A 100 24.70 4.08 -16.72
CA ARG A 100 23.66 5.08 -16.48
C ARG A 100 24.09 5.95 -15.31
N VAL A 101 24.31 7.24 -15.56
CA VAL A 101 24.90 8.18 -14.61
C VAL A 101 23.90 9.31 -14.32
N GLY A 102 23.66 9.58 -13.04
CA GLY A 102 22.84 10.70 -12.58
C GLY A 102 23.72 11.89 -12.24
N ILE A 103 23.45 13.04 -12.86
CA ILE A 103 24.10 14.31 -12.58
C ILE A 103 23.26 15.04 -11.52
N PRO A 104 23.84 15.36 -10.34
CA PRO A 104 23.09 16.01 -9.28
C PRO A 104 22.69 17.42 -9.68
N TRP A 105 21.64 17.92 -9.06
CA TRP A 105 21.35 19.35 -9.08
C TRP A 105 22.37 20.10 -8.22
N ASP A 106 22.70 21.32 -8.63
CA ASP A 106 23.20 22.29 -7.67
C ASP A 106 22.08 22.60 -6.64
N PRO A 107 22.37 22.74 -5.34
CA PRO A 107 21.35 22.99 -4.31
C PRO A 107 20.44 24.19 -4.60
N ILE A 108 20.99 25.30 -5.12
CA ILE A 108 20.22 26.51 -5.42
C ILE A 108 19.39 26.30 -6.69
N GLU A 109 19.94 25.63 -7.69
CA GLU A 109 19.16 25.25 -8.88
C GLU A 109 17.98 24.34 -8.53
N PHE A 110 18.18 23.36 -7.65
CA PHE A 110 17.11 22.46 -7.19
C PHE A 110 16.00 23.25 -6.50
N ILE A 111 16.34 24.15 -5.57
CA ILE A 111 15.38 25.02 -4.89
C ILE A 111 14.65 25.90 -5.90
N GLY A 112 15.36 26.45 -6.89
CA GLY A 112 14.77 27.25 -7.96
C GLY A 112 13.75 26.47 -8.80
N GLN A 113 14.05 25.20 -9.14
CA GLN A 113 13.10 24.34 -9.85
C GLN A 113 11.91 23.95 -8.97
N ALA A 114 12.15 23.62 -7.70
CA ALA A 114 11.09 23.34 -6.73
C ALA A 114 10.14 24.53 -6.60
N GLY A 115 10.65 25.76 -6.58
CA GLY A 115 9.85 26.99 -6.54
C GLY A 115 8.94 27.16 -7.76
N LYS A 116 9.42 26.83 -8.98
CA LYS A 116 8.63 26.93 -10.22
C LYS A 116 7.45 25.98 -10.26
N LEU A 117 7.56 24.84 -9.60
CA LEU A 117 6.53 23.81 -9.56
C LEU A 117 5.35 24.18 -8.63
N GLY A 118 5.50 25.28 -7.88
CA GLY A 118 4.50 25.79 -6.96
C GLY A 118 4.34 24.91 -5.71
N HIS A 119 3.45 25.32 -4.82
CA HIS A 119 3.21 24.57 -3.59
C HIS A 119 2.73 23.14 -3.91
N PRO A 120 3.33 22.05 -3.35
CA PRO A 120 2.97 20.66 -3.64
C PRO A 120 1.48 20.35 -3.50
N PHE A 121 0.82 21.03 -2.56
CA PHE A 121 -0.65 21.04 -2.38
C PHE A 121 -1.44 21.34 -3.68
N HIS A 122 -0.96 22.24 -4.54
CA HIS A 122 -1.62 22.55 -5.81
C HIS A 122 -1.48 21.43 -6.84
N GLN A 123 -0.46 20.59 -6.73
CA GLN A 123 -0.27 19.45 -7.63
C GLN A 123 -1.21 18.30 -7.24
N LEU A 124 -1.32 18.03 -5.93
CA LEU A 124 -2.31 17.09 -5.37
C LEU A 124 -3.75 17.52 -5.69
N SER A 125 -4.00 18.83 -5.80
CA SER A 125 -5.32 19.36 -6.16
C SER A 125 -5.78 19.00 -7.57
N LYS A 126 -4.87 18.80 -8.54
CA LYS A 126 -5.23 18.67 -9.97
C LYS A 126 -5.86 17.32 -10.33
N SER A 127 -5.83 16.33 -9.44
CA SER A 127 -6.09 14.92 -9.78
C SER A 127 -7.47 14.36 -9.38
N ASN A 128 -8.39 15.14 -8.79
CA ASN A 128 -9.61 14.56 -8.20
C ASN A 128 -10.91 15.32 -8.50
N LYS A 129 -11.25 15.45 -9.80
CA LYS A 129 -12.50 16.10 -10.28
C LYS A 129 -13.78 15.61 -9.58
N PRO A 130 -13.99 14.29 -9.36
CA PRO A 130 -15.22 13.82 -8.71
C PRO A 130 -15.42 14.38 -7.29
N LEU A 131 -14.32 14.52 -6.53
CA LEU A 131 -14.39 15.13 -5.20
C LEU A 131 -14.69 16.63 -5.27
N GLU A 132 -14.15 17.35 -6.25
CA GLU A 132 -14.43 18.78 -6.45
C GLU A 132 -15.92 19.03 -6.78
N GLU A 133 -16.46 18.25 -7.72
CA GLU A 133 -17.88 18.31 -8.09
C GLU A 133 -18.79 17.95 -6.92
N LEU A 134 -18.39 16.97 -6.10
CA LEU A 134 -19.10 16.60 -4.89
C LEU A 134 -19.10 17.74 -3.86
N ILE A 135 -17.96 18.38 -3.61
CA ILE A 135 -17.84 19.51 -2.68
C ILE A 135 -18.76 20.66 -3.09
N GLU A 136 -18.77 21.02 -4.38
CA GLU A 136 -19.64 22.06 -4.93
C GLU A 136 -21.13 21.68 -4.73
N GLN A 137 -21.51 20.43 -5.01
CA GLN A 137 -22.88 19.95 -4.77
C GLN A 137 -23.28 19.98 -3.29
N LEU A 138 -22.38 19.57 -2.38
CA LEU A 138 -22.62 19.57 -0.95
C LEU A 138 -22.90 20.98 -0.41
N VAL A 139 -22.12 21.97 -0.88
CA VAL A 139 -22.22 23.35 -0.41
C VAL A 139 -23.39 24.09 -1.04
N TYR A 140 -23.58 23.97 -2.36
CA TYR A 140 -24.57 24.77 -3.10
C TYR A 140 -25.93 24.08 -3.26
N LYS A 141 -26.00 22.76 -3.18
CA LYS A 141 -27.23 21.96 -3.41
C LYS A 141 -27.44 20.87 -2.35
N PRO A 142 -27.37 21.17 -1.05
CA PRO A 142 -27.41 20.15 0.01
C PRO A 142 -28.69 19.31 0.01
N SER A 143 -29.86 19.91 -0.27
CA SER A 143 -31.13 19.18 -0.37
C SER A 143 -31.13 18.16 -1.50
N VAL A 144 -30.53 18.52 -2.65
CA VAL A 144 -30.37 17.62 -3.80
C VAL A 144 -29.45 16.47 -3.46
N VAL A 145 -28.33 16.71 -2.77
CA VAL A 145 -27.42 15.64 -2.33
C VAL A 145 -28.14 14.65 -1.40
N ARG A 146 -28.87 15.16 -0.39
CA ARG A 146 -29.64 14.31 0.54
C ARG A 146 -30.70 13.48 -0.19
N SER A 147 -31.41 14.09 -1.15
CA SER A 147 -32.39 13.40 -1.99
C SER A 147 -31.73 12.31 -2.84
N LYS A 148 -30.64 12.64 -3.55
CA LYS A 148 -29.88 11.68 -4.36
C LYS A 148 -29.35 10.50 -3.54
N ARG A 149 -28.80 10.75 -2.35
CA ARG A 149 -28.36 9.70 -1.41
C ARG A 149 -29.50 8.74 -1.08
N LYS A 150 -30.67 9.27 -0.69
CA LYS A 150 -31.85 8.46 -0.40
C LYS A 150 -32.30 7.65 -1.62
N SER A 151 -32.47 8.28 -2.78
CA SER A 151 -32.84 7.59 -4.03
C SER A 151 -31.83 6.51 -4.43
N TYR A 152 -30.53 6.77 -4.23
CA TYR A 152 -29.46 5.82 -4.53
C TYR A 152 -29.57 4.58 -3.65
N ILE A 153 -29.69 4.75 -2.33
CA ILE A 153 -29.87 3.64 -1.39
C ILE A 153 -31.17 2.87 -1.68
N GLU A 154 -32.29 3.55 -1.96
CA GLU A 154 -33.57 2.89 -2.30
C GLU A 154 -33.49 2.09 -3.60
N ARG A 155 -32.81 2.62 -4.63
CA ARG A 155 -32.58 1.92 -5.91
C ARG A 155 -31.78 0.64 -5.66
N TRP A 156 -30.63 0.75 -5.01
CA TRP A 156 -29.73 -0.40 -4.80
C TRP A 156 -30.26 -1.39 -3.77
N SER A 157 -31.07 -0.95 -2.80
CA SER A 157 -31.79 -1.86 -1.90
C SER A 157 -32.81 -2.72 -2.64
N ARG A 158 -33.58 -2.13 -3.59
CA ARG A 158 -34.49 -2.90 -4.45
C ARG A 158 -33.73 -3.83 -5.39
N ARG A 159 -32.63 -3.35 -5.98
CA ARG A 159 -31.80 -4.17 -6.88
C ARG A 159 -31.12 -5.31 -6.15
N ALA A 160 -30.66 -5.11 -4.91
CA ALA A 160 -30.11 -6.15 -4.07
C ALA A 160 -31.08 -7.32 -3.89
N LYS A 161 -32.34 -7.03 -3.56
CA LYS A 161 -33.40 -8.05 -3.46
C LYS A 161 -33.65 -8.79 -4.77
N ALA A 162 -33.67 -8.05 -5.88
CA ALA A 162 -33.88 -8.63 -7.20
C ALA A 162 -32.73 -9.55 -7.64
N LEU A 163 -31.50 -9.35 -7.12
CA LEU A 163 -30.31 -10.16 -7.42
C LEU A 163 -30.09 -11.31 -6.44
N GLU A 164 -30.92 -11.46 -5.39
CA GLU A 164 -30.74 -12.52 -4.39
C GLU A 164 -30.69 -13.94 -5.00
N PRO A 165 -31.56 -14.32 -5.96
CA PRO A 165 -31.50 -15.64 -6.58
C PRO A 165 -30.20 -15.89 -7.36
N GLU A 166 -29.75 -14.91 -8.15
CA GLU A 166 -28.51 -15.00 -8.93
C GLU A 166 -27.27 -15.00 -8.02
N GLU A 167 -27.28 -14.22 -6.94
CA GLU A 167 -26.22 -14.19 -5.94
C GLU A 167 -26.13 -15.55 -5.21
N ALA A 168 -27.27 -16.16 -4.87
CA ALA A 168 -27.32 -17.50 -4.29
C ALA A 168 -26.78 -18.56 -5.26
N LYS A 169 -27.14 -18.47 -6.56
CA LYS A 169 -26.61 -19.36 -7.60
C LYS A 169 -25.09 -19.21 -7.76
N LEU A 170 -24.60 -17.97 -7.77
CA LEU A 170 -23.16 -17.66 -7.81
C LEU A 170 -22.43 -18.29 -6.62
N LYS A 171 -22.94 -18.10 -5.40
CA LYS A 171 -22.35 -18.63 -4.16
C LYS A 171 -22.45 -20.15 -4.06
N ALA A 172 -23.49 -20.76 -4.61
CA ALA A 172 -23.62 -22.22 -4.69
C ALA A 172 -22.53 -22.86 -5.56
N GLY A 173 -22.01 -22.13 -6.55
CA GLY A 173 -20.88 -22.56 -7.37
C GLY A 173 -19.50 -22.39 -6.72
N MET A 174 -19.41 -21.69 -5.58
CA MET A 174 -18.14 -21.49 -4.87
C MET A 174 -17.78 -22.70 -4.00
N SER A 175 -16.48 -22.89 -3.79
CA SER A 175 -15.93 -23.79 -2.77
C SER A 175 -16.41 -23.41 -1.36
N GLN A 176 -16.35 -24.38 -0.44
CA GLN A 176 -16.90 -24.22 0.90
C GLN A 176 -16.28 -23.03 1.68
N HIS A 177 -14.95 -22.83 1.62
CA HIS A 177 -14.31 -21.74 2.34
C HIS A 177 -14.63 -20.38 1.73
N ARG A 178 -14.61 -20.27 0.39
CA ARG A 178 -14.99 -19.02 -0.32
C ARG A 178 -16.42 -18.64 0.02
N ARG A 179 -17.36 -19.60 -0.03
CA ARG A 179 -18.76 -19.38 0.35
C ARG A 179 -18.90 -18.88 1.79
N LYS A 180 -18.18 -19.49 2.74
CA LYS A 180 -18.21 -19.10 4.16
C LYS A 180 -17.68 -17.69 4.39
N ILE A 181 -16.56 -17.33 3.77
CA ILE A 181 -15.92 -16.01 3.94
C ILE A 181 -16.73 -14.90 3.24
N LEU A 182 -17.20 -15.18 2.03
CA LEU A 182 -17.93 -14.22 1.18
C LEU A 182 -19.44 -14.24 1.43
N ASP A 183 -19.93 -15.00 2.41
CA ASP A 183 -21.36 -15.18 2.70
C ASP A 183 -22.10 -13.84 2.80
N SER A 184 -21.52 -12.88 3.52
CA SER A 184 -22.10 -11.54 3.68
C SER A 184 -22.05 -10.66 2.43
N LYS A 185 -21.17 -10.94 1.45
CA LYS A 185 -20.91 -10.05 0.31
C LYS A 185 -22.00 -10.16 -0.74
N ARG A 186 -22.40 -9.02 -1.33
CA ARG A 186 -23.31 -8.98 -2.48
C ARG A 186 -22.51 -8.61 -3.73
N ILE A 187 -21.88 -9.60 -4.34
CA ILE A 187 -20.86 -9.41 -5.38
C ILE A 187 -21.49 -8.95 -6.69
N LEU A 188 -22.67 -9.46 -7.05
CA LEU A 188 -23.39 -9.02 -8.25
C LEU A 188 -23.90 -7.59 -8.11
N LEU A 189 -24.38 -7.22 -6.92
CA LEU A 189 -24.76 -5.83 -6.62
C LEU A 189 -23.54 -4.90 -6.72
N PHE A 190 -22.42 -5.31 -6.13
CA PHE A 190 -21.15 -4.57 -6.21
C PHE A 190 -20.73 -4.34 -7.67
N LYS A 191 -20.82 -5.38 -8.52
CA LYS A 191 -20.56 -5.29 -9.95
C LYS A 191 -21.42 -4.23 -10.63
N GLU A 192 -22.74 -4.31 -10.47
CA GLU A 192 -23.65 -3.34 -11.12
C GLU A 192 -23.43 -1.91 -10.63
N MET A 193 -23.08 -1.72 -9.34
CA MET A 193 -22.75 -0.39 -8.80
C MET A 193 -21.47 0.18 -9.42
N LEU A 194 -20.47 -0.66 -9.71
CA LEU A 194 -19.23 -0.25 -10.39
C LEU A 194 -19.48 0.08 -11.86
N GLU A 195 -20.32 -0.70 -12.55
CA GLU A 195 -20.71 -0.44 -13.94
C GLU A 195 -21.50 0.87 -14.05
N ASP A 196 -22.43 1.14 -13.13
CA ASP A 196 -23.24 2.38 -13.09
C ASP A 196 -22.38 3.64 -12.96
N ILE A 197 -21.32 3.59 -12.14
CA ILE A 197 -20.38 4.71 -11.98
C ILE A 197 -19.25 4.74 -13.02
N ARG A 198 -19.26 3.79 -13.97
CA ARG A 198 -18.23 3.58 -15.00
C ARG A 198 -16.83 3.48 -14.38
N TYR A 199 -16.69 2.58 -13.41
CA TYR A 199 -15.40 2.31 -12.79
C TYR A 199 -14.49 1.54 -13.76
N ASP A 200 -13.22 1.92 -13.83
CA ASP A 200 -12.30 1.38 -14.85
C ASP A 200 -11.90 -0.08 -14.55
N ASP A 201 -11.67 -0.41 -13.27
CA ASP A 201 -11.26 -1.76 -12.84
C ASP A 201 -12.47 -2.64 -12.47
N ILE A 202 -13.23 -3.05 -13.48
CA ILE A 202 -14.31 -4.05 -13.29
C ILE A 202 -13.74 -5.44 -12.96
N GLY A 203 -12.48 -5.71 -13.35
CA GLY A 203 -11.80 -7.00 -13.12
C GLY A 203 -11.69 -7.38 -11.64
N VAL A 204 -11.69 -6.41 -10.72
CA VAL A 204 -11.69 -6.66 -9.27
C VAL A 204 -12.88 -7.52 -8.82
N VAL A 205 -14.02 -7.44 -9.51
CA VAL A 205 -15.20 -8.26 -9.20
C VAL A 205 -14.90 -9.73 -9.43
N GLN A 206 -14.27 -10.05 -10.57
CA GLN A 206 -13.93 -11.43 -10.90
C GLN A 206 -12.95 -12.02 -9.89
N GLU A 207 -11.96 -11.23 -9.47
CA GLU A 207 -11.00 -11.66 -8.46
C GLU A 207 -11.62 -11.82 -7.06
N ILE A 208 -12.69 -11.08 -6.71
CA ILE A 208 -13.49 -11.38 -5.50
C ILE A 208 -14.21 -12.73 -5.63
N ILE A 209 -14.76 -13.05 -6.81
CA ILE A 209 -15.47 -14.31 -7.06
C ILE A 209 -14.51 -15.50 -7.00
N GLU A 210 -13.38 -15.41 -7.70
CA GLU A 210 -12.36 -16.46 -7.81
C GLU A 210 -11.56 -16.59 -6.52
N GLY A 211 -11.36 -15.49 -5.80
CA GLY A 211 -10.51 -15.38 -4.63
C GLY A 211 -9.16 -14.76 -4.98
N ALA A 212 -8.47 -14.26 -3.95
CA ALA A 212 -7.16 -13.66 -4.13
C ALA A 212 -6.11 -14.74 -4.42
N THR A 213 -5.35 -14.57 -5.49
CA THR A 213 -4.15 -15.36 -5.72
C THR A 213 -2.97 -14.80 -4.92
N LEU A 214 -2.02 -15.65 -4.53
CA LEU A 214 -0.87 -15.24 -3.70
C LEU A 214 0.44 -15.06 -4.49
N THR A 215 0.53 -15.64 -5.68
CA THR A 215 1.71 -15.66 -6.56
C THR A 215 1.39 -15.08 -7.94
N GLY A 216 2.42 -14.77 -8.73
CA GLY A 216 2.27 -14.29 -10.10
C GLY A 216 1.86 -12.83 -10.22
N ASP A 217 1.50 -12.43 -11.44
CA ASP A 217 1.38 -11.02 -11.81
C ASP A 217 0.14 -10.34 -11.22
N ILE A 218 0.32 -9.07 -10.85
CA ILE A 218 -0.79 -8.17 -10.51
C ILE A 218 -1.36 -7.57 -11.81
N PRO A 219 -2.68 -7.64 -12.03
CA PRO A 219 -3.33 -7.06 -13.21
C PRO A 219 -3.03 -5.56 -13.37
N VAL A 220 -2.83 -5.12 -14.61
CA VAL A 220 -2.75 -3.69 -14.95
C VAL A 220 -4.18 -3.18 -15.13
N THR A 221 -4.57 -2.22 -14.31
CA THR A 221 -5.96 -1.74 -14.22
C THR A 221 -6.17 -0.35 -14.80
N GLY A 222 -5.09 0.45 -14.92
CA GLY A 222 -5.14 1.86 -15.27
C GLY A 222 -5.63 2.77 -14.12
N VAL A 223 -6.06 2.21 -12.99
CA VAL A 223 -6.56 2.96 -11.82
C VAL A 223 -5.42 3.43 -10.92
N LEU A 224 -4.26 2.77 -11.01
CA LEU A 224 -3.08 3.00 -10.18
C LEU A 224 -1.92 3.52 -11.03
N ASP A 225 -1.01 4.30 -10.43
CA ASP A 225 0.14 4.85 -11.15
C ASP A 225 1.07 3.74 -11.68
N ALA A 226 1.57 3.86 -12.90
CA ALA A 226 2.48 2.85 -13.47
C ALA A 226 3.75 2.67 -12.63
N LYS A 227 4.11 1.43 -12.32
CA LYS A 227 5.36 1.07 -11.63
C LYS A 227 5.71 -0.40 -11.86
N LEU A 228 6.79 -0.65 -12.59
CA LEU A 228 7.31 -2.00 -12.77
C LEU A 228 8.26 -2.41 -11.63
N LYS A 229 7.95 -3.53 -10.98
CA LYS A 229 8.87 -4.33 -10.18
C LYS A 229 8.66 -5.79 -10.61
N PRO A 230 9.57 -6.37 -11.39
CA PRO A 230 9.45 -7.76 -11.83
C PRO A 230 9.57 -8.74 -10.67
N ALA A 231 8.98 -9.92 -10.83
CA ALA A 231 9.28 -11.09 -10.01
C ALA A 231 10.80 -11.38 -10.04
N ARG A 232 11.31 -11.97 -8.96
CA ARG A 232 12.71 -12.38 -8.82
C ARG A 232 12.93 -13.86 -9.10
N ILE A 233 11.88 -14.65 -8.96
CA ILE A 233 11.87 -16.10 -9.10
C ILE A 233 10.53 -16.48 -9.72
N ASP A 234 10.55 -17.44 -10.63
CA ASP A 234 9.32 -17.96 -11.22
C ASP A 234 8.60 -18.91 -10.25
N VAL A 235 7.29 -19.09 -10.44
CA VAL A 235 6.50 -19.99 -9.58
C VAL A 235 7.00 -21.44 -9.70
N SER A 236 7.39 -21.88 -10.90
CA SER A 236 7.97 -23.22 -11.12
C SER A 236 9.28 -23.40 -10.37
N GLU A 237 10.19 -22.42 -10.44
CA GLU A 237 11.46 -22.44 -9.71
C GLU A 237 11.23 -22.48 -8.19
N LEU A 238 10.24 -21.73 -7.68
CA LEU A 238 9.86 -21.80 -6.26
C LEU A 238 9.36 -23.20 -5.87
N MET A 239 8.59 -23.86 -6.74
CA MET A 239 8.10 -25.21 -6.49
C MET A 239 9.24 -26.23 -6.41
N GLU A 240 10.28 -26.10 -7.24
CA GLU A 240 11.45 -26.99 -7.22
C GLU A 240 12.22 -26.93 -5.89
N ILE A 241 12.28 -25.76 -5.26
CA ILE A 241 12.97 -25.56 -3.97
C ILE A 241 12.03 -25.60 -2.75
N SER A 242 10.75 -25.94 -2.96
CA SER A 242 9.70 -25.84 -1.94
C SER A 242 10.01 -26.63 -0.66
N GLU A 243 10.55 -27.84 -0.79
CA GLU A 243 10.90 -28.69 0.35
C GLU A 243 12.04 -28.09 1.17
N GLN A 244 13.08 -27.57 0.50
CA GLN A 244 14.18 -26.89 1.18
C GLN A 244 13.66 -25.66 1.96
N VAL A 245 12.77 -24.88 1.34
CA VAL A 245 12.16 -23.70 1.97
C VAL A 245 11.31 -24.10 3.19
N LYS A 246 10.49 -25.15 3.07
CA LYS A 246 9.68 -25.69 4.18
C LYS A 246 10.56 -26.12 5.35
N GLN A 247 11.62 -26.90 5.11
CA GLN A 247 12.52 -27.36 6.18
C GLN A 247 13.22 -26.18 6.87
N GLN A 248 13.68 -25.18 6.13
CA GLN A 248 14.24 -23.96 6.73
C GLN A 248 13.24 -23.24 7.62
N ILE A 249 11.97 -23.17 7.22
CA ILE A 249 10.91 -22.54 8.01
C ILE A 249 10.59 -23.37 9.25
N ARG A 250 10.55 -24.70 9.14
CA ARG A 250 10.39 -25.61 10.29
C ARG A 250 11.43 -25.33 11.36
N HIS A 251 12.72 -25.33 10.98
CA HIS A 251 13.82 -25.11 11.91
C HIS A 251 13.83 -23.72 12.54
N ARG A 252 13.26 -22.71 11.85
CA ARG A 252 13.17 -21.33 12.35
C ARG A 252 11.89 -21.05 13.14
N THR A 253 10.91 -21.95 13.09
CA THR A 253 9.64 -21.80 13.82
C THR A 253 9.83 -22.34 15.23
N VAL A 254 10.43 -21.51 16.07
CA VAL A 254 10.74 -21.78 17.48
C VAL A 254 10.12 -20.69 18.35
N SER A 255 10.14 -20.89 19.68
CA SER A 255 9.71 -19.88 20.65
C SER A 255 10.33 -18.51 20.39
N CYS A 256 9.56 -17.43 20.58
CA CYS A 256 10.10 -16.07 20.54
C CYS A 256 10.92 -15.69 21.80
N GLY A 257 11.11 -16.63 22.72
CA GLY A 257 11.81 -16.42 24.00
C GLY A 257 10.92 -15.84 25.09
N ASN A 258 9.62 -15.64 24.84
CA ASN A 258 8.64 -15.17 25.81
C ASN A 258 7.38 -16.06 25.77
N ARG A 259 7.21 -16.85 26.82
CA ARG A 259 6.13 -17.86 26.92
C ARG A 259 4.73 -17.25 26.85
N GLU A 260 4.52 -16.08 27.44
CA GLU A 260 3.22 -15.38 27.40
C GLU A 260 2.89 -14.89 25.99
N THR A 261 3.91 -14.37 25.29
CA THR A 261 3.78 -13.91 23.91
C THR A 261 3.49 -15.07 22.95
N ASP A 262 4.18 -16.20 23.13
CA ASP A 262 3.92 -17.42 22.36
C ASP A 262 2.51 -17.97 22.62
N ALA A 263 2.08 -18.05 23.89
CA ALA A 263 0.74 -18.48 24.25
C ALA A 263 -0.35 -17.55 23.67
N LEU A 264 -0.12 -16.24 23.67
CA LEU A 264 -1.05 -15.28 23.11
C LEU A 264 -1.12 -15.37 21.57
N LEU A 265 0.01 -15.61 20.88
CA LEU A 265 0.01 -15.86 19.44
C LEU A 265 -0.76 -17.14 19.09
N TRP A 266 -0.52 -18.21 19.84
CA TRP A 266 -1.21 -19.48 19.68
C TRP A 266 -2.72 -19.33 19.84
N SER A 267 -3.15 -18.72 20.94
CA SER A 267 -4.56 -18.44 21.23
C SER A 267 -5.22 -17.61 20.12
N LYS A 268 -4.58 -16.52 19.66
CA LYS A 268 -5.11 -15.71 18.55
C LYS A 268 -5.20 -16.47 17.23
N THR A 269 -4.30 -17.43 17.00
CA THR A 269 -4.33 -18.27 15.81
C THR A 269 -5.51 -19.24 15.87
N LEU A 270 -5.77 -19.86 17.03
CA LEU A 270 -6.97 -20.68 17.24
C LEU A 270 -8.27 -19.88 17.12
N GLU A 271 -8.30 -18.63 17.61
CA GLU A 271 -9.47 -17.76 17.36
C GLU A 271 -9.72 -17.50 15.87
N GLU A 272 -8.67 -17.44 15.03
CA GLU A 272 -8.83 -17.32 13.58
C GLU A 272 -9.36 -18.63 12.95
N VAL A 273 -9.06 -19.79 13.55
CA VAL A 273 -9.66 -21.08 13.19
C VAL A 273 -11.15 -21.10 13.53
N ASP A 274 -11.53 -20.68 14.74
CA ASP A 274 -12.93 -20.62 15.17
C ASP A 274 -13.77 -19.70 14.26
N LYS A 275 -13.18 -18.59 13.82
CA LYS A 275 -13.80 -17.64 12.87
C LYS A 275 -13.86 -18.19 11.44
N GLY A 276 -13.20 -19.32 11.16
CA GLY A 276 -13.12 -19.94 9.83
C GLY A 276 -12.19 -19.22 8.86
N HIS A 277 -11.25 -18.41 9.36
CA HIS A 277 -10.23 -17.76 8.54
C HIS A 277 -8.99 -18.65 8.33
N LEU A 278 -8.75 -19.56 9.27
CA LEU A 278 -7.70 -20.58 9.23
C LEU A 278 -8.32 -21.97 9.39
N GLU A 279 -7.53 -22.99 9.05
CA GLU A 279 -7.79 -24.40 9.28
C GLU A 279 -6.55 -25.05 9.89
N GLY A 280 -6.74 -26.06 10.73
CA GLY A 280 -5.68 -26.72 11.50
C GLY A 280 -6.03 -26.75 13.00
N PRO A 281 -5.05 -27.01 13.88
CA PRO A 281 -3.64 -27.26 13.58
C PRO A 281 -3.41 -28.59 12.84
N PHE A 282 -2.44 -28.58 11.93
CA PHE A 282 -1.92 -29.74 11.22
C PHE A 282 -0.51 -30.07 11.73
N GLU A 283 -0.13 -31.35 11.67
CA GLU A 283 1.26 -31.74 11.81
C GLU A 283 2.05 -31.29 10.58
N PHE A 284 3.33 -30.94 10.78
CA PHE A 284 4.16 -30.42 9.68
C PHE A 284 4.26 -31.42 8.53
N GLU A 285 4.37 -32.71 8.86
CA GLU A 285 4.45 -33.84 7.93
C GLU A 285 3.15 -34.10 7.16
N SER A 286 2.03 -33.58 7.64
CA SER A 286 0.73 -33.77 6.97
C SER A 286 0.46 -32.77 5.85
N VAL A 287 1.32 -31.76 5.71
CA VAL A 287 1.23 -30.77 4.63
C VAL A 287 1.71 -31.40 3.31
N PRO A 288 0.92 -31.34 2.23
CA PRO A 288 1.32 -31.92 0.95
C PRO A 288 2.66 -31.39 0.43
N GLU A 289 3.38 -32.23 -0.33
CA GLU A 289 4.71 -31.89 -0.87
C GLU A 289 4.69 -30.64 -1.75
N ASP A 290 3.64 -30.48 -2.57
CA ASP A 290 3.42 -29.38 -3.51
C ASP A 290 2.85 -28.10 -2.86
N CYS A 291 2.88 -28.03 -1.53
CA CYS A 291 2.44 -26.87 -0.76
C CYS A 291 3.62 -26.12 -0.14
N LEU A 292 3.47 -24.80 -0.01
CA LEU A 292 4.44 -23.90 0.60
C LEU A 292 3.94 -23.43 1.96
N ILE A 293 4.86 -23.37 2.92
CA ILE A 293 4.60 -22.91 4.28
C ILE A 293 5.32 -21.57 4.46
N SER A 294 4.67 -20.58 5.06
CA SER A 294 5.27 -19.30 5.48
C SER A 294 5.41 -19.24 7.00
N SER A 295 6.32 -18.44 7.53
CA SER A 295 6.45 -18.30 8.98
C SER A 295 5.41 -17.33 9.53
N ARG A 296 4.81 -17.65 10.69
CA ARG A 296 3.97 -16.72 11.45
C ARG A 296 4.54 -16.52 12.84
N PHE A 297 4.81 -15.25 13.17
CA PHE A 297 5.48 -14.89 14.43
C PHE A 297 4.85 -13.65 15.07
N PRO A 298 5.07 -13.42 16.38
CA PRO A 298 4.45 -12.32 17.08
C PRO A 298 5.29 -11.05 16.99
N ILE A 299 4.64 -9.89 16.83
CA ILE A 299 5.23 -8.58 17.10
C ILE A 299 4.39 -7.87 18.16
N MET A 300 5.04 -7.45 19.25
CA MET A 300 4.43 -6.58 20.26
C MET A 300 4.49 -5.12 19.80
N GLN A 301 3.32 -4.49 19.65
CA GLN A 301 3.18 -3.07 19.36
C GLN A 301 2.54 -2.38 20.56
N GLY A 302 3.38 -1.89 21.49
CA GLY A 302 2.95 -1.60 22.85
C GLY A 302 2.42 -2.89 23.49
N ASP A 303 1.24 -2.83 24.09
CA ASP A 303 0.63 -3.98 24.77
C ASP A 303 -0.15 -4.91 23.82
N LYS A 304 -0.22 -4.58 22.52
CA LYS A 304 -0.99 -5.36 21.55
C LYS A 304 -0.09 -6.28 20.73
N LEU A 305 -0.34 -7.58 20.81
CA LEU A 305 0.28 -8.59 19.94
C LEU A 305 -0.34 -8.54 18.53
N ARG A 306 0.50 -8.42 17.51
CA ARG A 306 0.15 -8.57 16.08
C ARG A 306 0.77 -9.87 15.54
N PRO A 307 -0.05 -10.83 15.10
CA PRO A 307 0.44 -11.95 14.31
C PRO A 307 0.94 -11.44 12.95
N ILE A 308 2.15 -11.83 12.55
CA ILE A 308 2.75 -11.46 11.28
C ILE A 308 2.88 -12.69 10.40
N ASP A 309 2.19 -12.70 9.25
CA ASP A 309 2.30 -13.76 8.24
C ASP A 309 3.42 -13.37 7.24
N ASN A 310 4.59 -14.00 7.34
CA ASN A 310 5.79 -13.60 6.61
C ASN A 310 5.95 -14.35 5.28
N TYR A 311 5.20 -13.92 4.27
CA TYR A 311 5.27 -14.44 2.90
C TYR A 311 6.60 -14.14 2.16
N SER A 312 7.50 -13.36 2.77
CA SER A 312 8.85 -13.18 2.25
C SER A 312 9.80 -14.28 2.71
N SER A 313 9.55 -14.96 3.85
CA SER A 313 10.40 -16.08 4.27
C SER A 313 10.24 -17.30 3.37
N SER A 314 9.08 -17.44 2.74
CA SER A 314 8.72 -18.52 1.81
C SER A 314 8.95 -18.16 0.35
N LEU A 315 9.54 -16.99 0.06
CA LEU A 315 9.78 -16.45 -1.29
C LEU A 315 8.52 -16.25 -2.16
N ILE A 316 7.31 -16.48 -1.62
CA ILE A 316 6.04 -16.25 -2.34
C ILE A 316 5.96 -14.81 -2.84
N ASN A 317 6.33 -13.84 -2.00
CA ASN A 317 6.37 -12.42 -2.37
C ASN A 317 7.36 -12.10 -3.50
N ASP A 318 8.37 -12.94 -3.71
CA ASP A 318 9.37 -12.78 -4.77
C ASP A 318 8.88 -13.31 -6.12
N THR A 319 7.77 -14.07 -6.17
CA THR A 319 7.10 -14.51 -7.41
C THR A 319 6.13 -13.47 -8.00
N VAL A 320 5.97 -12.31 -7.36
CA VAL A 320 4.95 -11.33 -7.73
C VAL A 320 5.54 -10.22 -8.58
N THR A 321 5.08 -10.12 -9.83
CA THR A 321 5.31 -8.93 -10.67
C THR A 321 4.29 -7.86 -10.34
N VAL A 322 4.79 -6.67 -10.08
CA VAL A 322 4.01 -5.46 -9.88
C VAL A 322 4.18 -4.60 -11.12
N SER A 323 3.08 -4.18 -11.73
CA SER A 323 3.09 -3.25 -12.88
C SER A 323 2.51 -1.88 -12.54
N GLU A 324 1.82 -1.76 -11.40
CA GLU A 324 1.23 -0.51 -10.91
C GLU A 324 1.63 -0.25 -9.45
N LYS A 325 1.62 1.01 -9.02
CA LYS A 325 1.93 1.42 -7.65
C LYS A 325 0.63 1.45 -6.84
N PRO A 326 0.59 0.79 -5.68
CA PRO A 326 -0.54 0.89 -4.78
C PRO A 326 -0.45 2.27 -4.13
N VAL A 327 -1.28 3.20 -4.59
CA VAL A 327 -1.37 4.53 -4.00
C VAL A 327 -2.63 4.58 -3.16
N THR A 328 -2.45 4.73 -1.85
CA THR A 328 -3.52 5.03 -0.90
C THR A 328 -3.60 6.54 -0.66
N HIS A 329 -4.74 7.04 -0.19
CA HIS A 329 -4.82 8.44 0.24
C HIS A 329 -4.02 8.62 1.54
N SER A 330 -3.19 9.65 1.59
CA SER A 330 -2.37 9.99 2.75
C SER A 330 -3.01 11.11 3.58
N ILE A 331 -2.25 11.57 4.58
CA ILE A 331 -2.56 12.77 5.38
C ILE A 331 -2.77 13.99 4.47
N ASP A 332 -2.02 14.08 3.37
CA ASP A 332 -2.10 15.20 2.44
C ASP A 332 -3.44 15.22 1.68
N GLU A 333 -3.96 14.08 1.25
CA GLU A 333 -5.27 13.99 0.61
C GLU A 333 -6.41 14.32 1.57
N ILE A 334 -6.29 13.94 2.85
CA ILE A 334 -7.25 14.34 3.89
C ILE A 334 -7.22 15.86 4.06
N ALA A 335 -6.03 16.44 4.23
CA ALA A 335 -5.86 17.89 4.40
C ALA A 335 -6.35 18.66 3.16
N LEU A 336 -6.11 18.14 1.97
CA LEU A 336 -6.59 18.69 0.70
C LEU A 336 -8.12 18.70 0.63
N LEU A 337 -8.76 17.58 0.98
CA LEU A 337 -10.21 17.48 0.99
C LEU A 337 -10.83 18.46 1.99
N ILE A 338 -10.29 18.55 3.21
CA ILE A 338 -10.73 19.52 4.25
C ILE A 338 -10.61 20.95 3.73
N THR A 339 -9.45 21.30 3.18
CA THR A 339 -9.15 22.65 2.72
C THR A 339 -10.04 23.06 1.54
N LYS A 340 -10.27 22.15 0.58
CA LYS A 340 -11.18 22.39 -0.56
C LYS A 340 -12.61 22.59 -0.07
N LEU A 341 -13.11 21.68 0.77
CA LEU A 341 -14.46 21.78 1.33
C LEU A 341 -14.63 23.09 2.12
N SER A 342 -13.68 23.42 3.00
CA SER A 342 -13.67 24.66 3.76
C SER A 342 -13.69 25.89 2.84
N ARG A 343 -12.85 25.94 1.82
CA ARG A 343 -12.77 27.07 0.90
C ARG A 343 -14.10 27.32 0.18
N VAL A 344 -14.77 26.26 -0.28
CA VAL A 344 -16.06 26.38 -0.96
C VAL A 344 -17.16 26.73 0.04
N ALA A 345 -17.20 26.07 1.20
CA ALA A 345 -18.15 26.32 2.28
C ALA A 345 -18.11 27.79 2.75
N ARG A 346 -16.91 28.36 2.90
CA ARG A 346 -16.71 29.77 3.29
C ARG A 346 -17.34 30.76 2.32
N LYS A 347 -17.35 30.47 1.00
CA LYS A 347 -18.03 31.32 0.00
C LYS A 347 -19.55 31.42 0.25
N LYS A 348 -20.13 30.45 0.96
CA LYS A 348 -21.53 30.43 1.38
C LYS A 348 -21.74 30.81 2.85
N GLY A 349 -20.71 31.29 3.54
CA GLY A 349 -20.77 31.65 4.96
C GLY A 349 -20.86 30.44 5.89
N LEU A 350 -20.65 29.21 5.40
CA LEU A 350 -20.63 28.00 6.20
C LEU A 350 -19.25 27.83 6.83
N LYS A 351 -19.19 27.80 8.17
CA LYS A 351 -17.93 27.82 8.92
C LYS A 351 -17.60 26.50 9.63
N GLU A 352 -18.61 25.66 9.84
CA GLU A 352 -18.49 24.45 10.65
C GLU A 352 -18.32 23.20 9.76
N LEU A 353 -17.18 22.54 9.90
CA LEU A 353 -16.87 21.26 9.29
C LEU A 353 -16.63 20.24 10.40
N PHE A 354 -17.02 18.99 10.13
CA PHE A 354 -16.84 17.86 11.03
C PHE A 354 -16.14 16.74 10.29
N GLY A 355 -15.30 16.01 11.00
CA GLY A 355 -14.66 14.80 10.54
C GLY A 355 -15.07 13.60 11.38
N LYS A 356 -15.04 12.43 10.76
CA LYS A 356 -15.30 11.13 11.38
C LYS A 356 -14.44 10.08 10.70
N THR A 357 -14.00 9.09 11.45
CA THR A 357 -13.25 7.93 10.93
C THR A 357 -14.07 6.65 11.06
N ALA A 358 -13.89 5.74 10.10
CA ALA A 358 -14.49 4.42 10.09
C ALA A 358 -13.46 3.39 9.61
N ASP A 359 -13.42 2.22 10.23
CA ASP A 359 -12.45 1.15 9.99
C ASP A 359 -13.18 -0.13 9.58
N LEU A 360 -12.69 -0.83 8.54
CA LEU A 360 -13.22 -2.15 8.18
C LEU A 360 -12.75 -3.22 9.18
N LYS A 361 -13.70 -3.89 9.83
CA LYS A 361 -13.39 -4.93 10.82
C LYS A 361 -12.66 -6.09 10.16
N SER A 362 -11.44 -6.37 10.61
CA SER A 362 -10.60 -7.45 10.07
C SER A 362 -10.58 -7.46 8.54
N ALA A 363 -10.33 -6.30 7.92
CA ALA A 363 -10.66 -6.02 6.52
C ALA A 363 -10.25 -7.10 5.51
N TYR A 364 -9.00 -7.54 5.57
CA TYR A 364 -8.46 -8.62 4.72
C TYR A 364 -9.21 -9.95 4.92
N ARG A 365 -9.62 -10.26 6.15
CA ARG A 365 -10.34 -11.51 6.48
C ARG A 365 -11.76 -11.56 5.93
N GLN A 366 -12.29 -10.46 5.40
CA GLN A 366 -13.60 -10.40 4.74
C GLN A 366 -13.55 -10.85 3.27
N LEU A 367 -12.37 -11.24 2.77
CA LEU A 367 -12.13 -11.71 1.41
C LEU A 367 -11.45 -13.09 1.46
N ALA A 368 -11.68 -13.93 0.44
CA ALA A 368 -11.18 -15.29 0.39
C ALA A 368 -9.93 -15.43 -0.50
N ILE A 369 -9.12 -16.46 -0.22
CA ILE A 369 -8.03 -16.89 -1.10
C ILE A 369 -8.59 -17.81 -2.18
N ALA A 370 -8.04 -17.72 -3.39
CA ALA A 370 -8.41 -18.59 -4.51
C ALA A 370 -8.09 -20.06 -4.23
N ASP A 371 -8.92 -20.97 -4.75
CA ASP A 371 -8.80 -22.41 -4.49
C ASP A 371 -7.40 -22.93 -4.90
N GLU A 372 -6.92 -22.54 -6.08
CA GLU A 372 -5.61 -22.91 -6.62
C GLU A 372 -4.42 -22.30 -5.88
N SER A 373 -4.66 -21.23 -5.10
CA SER A 373 -3.64 -20.55 -4.29
C SER A 373 -3.59 -21.04 -2.84
N LEU A 374 -4.51 -21.91 -2.40
CA LEU A 374 -4.45 -22.50 -1.05
C LEU A 374 -3.17 -23.31 -0.80
N ARG A 375 -2.55 -23.84 -1.85
CA ARG A 375 -1.24 -24.52 -1.73
C ARG A 375 -0.13 -23.59 -1.24
N PHE A 376 -0.28 -22.28 -1.40
CA PHE A 376 0.70 -21.27 -0.96
C PHE A 376 0.32 -20.60 0.37
N SER A 377 -0.77 -21.04 1.03
CA SER A 377 -1.36 -20.32 2.17
C SER A 377 -1.09 -20.96 3.53
N TYR A 378 -0.19 -21.94 3.62
CA TYR A 378 0.14 -22.56 4.90
C TYR A 378 1.05 -21.66 5.74
N LEU A 379 0.86 -21.70 7.06
CA LEU A 379 1.55 -20.90 8.06
C LEU A 379 2.10 -21.82 9.16
N ALA A 380 3.40 -21.77 9.42
CA ALA A 380 4.01 -22.42 10.57
C ALA A 380 3.93 -21.49 11.79
N VAL A 381 3.45 -22.04 12.90
CA VAL A 381 3.30 -21.35 14.20
C VAL A 381 3.90 -22.24 15.28
N TYR A 382 4.67 -21.65 16.18
CA TYR A 382 5.19 -22.38 17.33
C TYR A 382 4.06 -22.68 18.34
N ASP A 383 3.90 -23.95 18.70
CA ASP A 383 2.95 -24.40 19.72
C ASP A 383 3.66 -24.46 21.09
N PRO A 384 3.30 -23.58 22.04
CA PRO A 384 3.93 -23.55 23.35
C PRO A 384 3.53 -24.70 24.27
N THR A 385 2.53 -25.51 23.89
CA THR A 385 2.08 -26.67 24.68
C THR A 385 2.85 -27.94 24.33
N GLU A 386 3.10 -28.15 23.04
CA GLU A 386 3.85 -29.31 22.54
C GLU A 386 5.33 -29.00 22.25
N ASP A 387 5.77 -27.74 22.44
CA ASP A 387 7.15 -27.26 22.19
C ASP A 387 7.66 -27.62 20.78
N LYS A 388 6.79 -27.45 19.78
CA LYS A 388 7.11 -27.75 18.37
C LYS A 388 6.31 -26.88 17.40
N PRO A 389 6.75 -26.73 16.14
CA PRO A 389 5.95 -26.06 15.12
C PRO A 389 4.73 -26.88 14.70
N LYS A 390 3.59 -26.20 14.60
CA LYS A 390 2.34 -26.70 13.98
C LYS A 390 2.02 -25.85 12.76
N VAL A 391 1.21 -26.41 11.85
CA VAL A 391 0.85 -25.73 10.61
C VAL A 391 -0.63 -25.40 10.56
N PHE A 392 -0.97 -24.24 10.01
CA PHE A 392 -2.34 -23.83 9.73
C PHE A 392 -2.47 -23.48 8.25
N ARG A 393 -3.59 -23.82 7.63
CA ARG A 393 -3.90 -23.37 6.26
C ARG A 393 -4.75 -22.11 6.33
N GLN A 394 -4.34 -21.06 5.64
CA GLN A 394 -5.09 -19.82 5.59
C GLN A 394 -6.12 -19.84 4.47
N LEU A 395 -7.36 -19.44 4.79
CA LEU A 395 -8.50 -19.47 3.89
C LEU A 395 -8.94 -18.07 3.46
N ALA A 396 -8.75 -17.08 4.34
CA ALA A 396 -9.05 -15.68 4.10
C ALA A 396 -7.79 -14.88 3.77
N VAL A 397 -7.93 -13.79 3.02
CA VAL A 397 -6.78 -13.03 2.49
C VAL A 397 -5.81 -12.64 3.62
N PRO A 398 -4.49 -12.90 3.47
CA PRO A 398 -3.47 -12.54 4.44
C PRO A 398 -3.12 -11.06 4.45
N PHE A 399 -2.68 -10.59 5.62
CA PHE A 399 -1.81 -9.43 5.70
C PHE A 399 -0.35 -9.91 5.65
N GLY A 400 0.39 -9.52 4.61
CA GLY A 400 1.82 -9.88 4.45
C GLY A 400 2.19 -10.42 3.07
N SER A 401 1.22 -10.96 2.32
CA SER A 401 1.41 -11.25 0.89
C SER A 401 1.29 -9.96 0.07
N THR A 402 2.23 -9.75 -0.83
CA THR A 402 2.25 -8.59 -1.74
C THR A 402 1.00 -8.61 -2.62
N LYS A 403 0.70 -9.74 -3.26
CA LYS A 403 -0.46 -9.83 -4.16
C LYS A 403 -1.78 -9.61 -3.43
N ALA A 404 -1.94 -10.22 -2.26
CA ALA A 404 -3.08 -10.01 -1.37
C ALA A 404 -3.30 -8.53 -0.98
N VAL A 405 -2.21 -7.81 -0.66
CA VAL A 405 -2.27 -6.38 -0.34
C VAL A 405 -2.77 -5.56 -1.53
N TYR A 406 -2.28 -5.84 -2.73
CA TYR A 406 -2.72 -5.13 -3.93
C TYR A 406 -4.16 -5.41 -4.28
N PHE A 407 -4.59 -6.67 -4.18
CA PHE A 407 -5.98 -7.05 -4.38
C PHE A 407 -6.91 -6.28 -3.41
N PHE A 408 -6.60 -6.30 -2.12
CA PHE A 408 -7.41 -5.56 -1.14
C PHE A 408 -7.45 -4.05 -1.43
N LEU A 409 -6.33 -3.46 -1.84
CA LEU A 409 -6.30 -2.03 -2.19
C LEU A 409 -7.15 -1.69 -3.41
N ARG A 410 -7.23 -2.58 -4.41
CA ARG A 410 -8.17 -2.42 -5.54
C ARG A 410 -9.62 -2.47 -5.07
N VAL A 411 -9.94 -3.40 -4.16
CA VAL A 411 -11.28 -3.48 -3.54
C VAL A 411 -11.61 -2.22 -2.74
N ALA A 412 -10.68 -1.74 -1.90
CA ALA A 412 -10.86 -0.54 -1.09
C ALA A 412 -11.06 0.71 -1.96
N ARG A 413 -10.29 0.82 -3.06
CA ARG A 413 -10.43 1.89 -4.06
C ARG A 413 -11.78 1.85 -4.78
N ALA A 414 -12.26 0.66 -5.13
CA ALA A 414 -13.57 0.47 -5.75
C ALA A 414 -14.71 0.88 -4.79
N LEU A 415 -14.63 0.49 -3.52
CA LEU A 415 -15.57 0.93 -2.46
C LEU A 415 -15.56 2.45 -2.28
N TRP A 416 -14.38 3.04 -2.18
CA TRP A 416 -14.22 4.49 -2.10
C TRP A 416 -14.85 5.20 -3.30
N THR A 417 -14.69 4.66 -4.51
CA THR A 417 -15.27 5.27 -5.71
C THR A 417 -16.79 5.20 -5.74
N ILE A 418 -17.38 4.07 -5.30
CA ILE A 418 -18.84 3.94 -5.10
C ILE A 418 -19.35 4.99 -4.12
N LEU A 419 -18.65 5.17 -3.00
CA LEU A 419 -19.02 6.15 -1.98
C LEU A 419 -18.99 7.58 -2.52
N VAL A 420 -17.93 7.96 -3.24
CA VAL A 420 -17.74 9.32 -3.76
C VAL A 420 -18.64 9.61 -4.96
N LYS A 421 -18.61 8.78 -6.00
CA LYS A 421 -19.33 9.01 -7.26
C LYS A 421 -20.81 8.63 -7.18
N GLY A 422 -21.12 7.52 -6.49
CA GLY A 422 -22.48 7.00 -6.38
C GLY A 422 -23.24 7.63 -5.21
N ALA A 423 -22.77 7.36 -3.99
CA ALA A 423 -23.46 7.79 -2.77
C ALA A 423 -23.13 9.23 -2.32
N LEU A 424 -22.31 9.96 -3.07
CA LEU A 424 -21.96 11.36 -2.79
C LEU A 424 -21.43 11.57 -1.35
N VAL A 425 -20.61 10.65 -0.86
CA VAL A 425 -19.99 10.72 0.47
C VAL A 425 -18.59 11.33 0.32
N PRO A 426 -18.30 12.49 0.94
CA PRO A 426 -16.96 13.10 0.88
C PRO A 426 -16.02 12.36 1.84
N THR A 427 -15.26 11.41 1.30
CA THR A 427 -14.39 10.55 2.09
C THR A 427 -13.04 10.31 1.43
N THR A 428 -12.02 9.99 2.21
CA THR A 428 -10.74 9.42 1.75
C THR A 428 -10.65 7.95 2.17
N ASN A 429 -9.65 7.23 1.65
CA ASN A 429 -9.44 5.82 1.98
C ASN A 429 -7.94 5.51 2.04
N TYR A 430 -7.50 4.95 3.17
CA TYR A 430 -6.16 4.42 3.37
C TYR A 430 -6.29 2.98 3.87
N PHE A 431 -6.07 2.01 2.98
CA PHE A 431 -6.35 0.60 3.26
C PHE A 431 -7.80 0.41 3.76
N ASP A 432 -7.97 0.04 5.03
CA ASP A 432 -9.22 -0.22 5.72
C ASP A 432 -9.81 1.02 6.42
N ASP A 433 -9.04 2.10 6.53
CA ASP A 433 -9.46 3.36 7.13
C ASP A 433 -10.18 4.27 6.12
N PHE A 434 -11.35 4.78 6.51
CA PHE A 434 -12.10 5.81 5.80
C PHE A 434 -12.20 7.07 6.67
N VAL A 435 -11.92 8.23 6.09
CA VAL A 435 -12.07 9.53 6.75
C VAL A 435 -13.17 10.31 6.06
N LEU A 436 -14.30 10.44 6.73
CA LEU A 436 -15.48 11.14 6.23
C LEU A 436 -15.44 12.59 6.71
N LEU A 437 -15.90 13.50 5.85
CA LEU A 437 -16.17 14.88 6.22
C LEU A 437 -17.66 15.21 6.09
N ALA A 438 -18.11 16.24 6.79
CA ALA A 438 -19.46 16.77 6.61
C ALA A 438 -19.54 18.22 7.06
N LEU A 439 -20.47 18.95 6.46
CA LEU A 439 -20.96 20.23 7.01
C LEU A 439 -21.93 19.92 8.16
N ASN A 440 -22.14 20.89 9.06
CA ASN A 440 -22.99 20.73 10.25
C ASN A 440 -24.34 20.03 9.95
N GLY A 441 -25.08 20.54 8.96
CA GLY A 441 -26.39 20.01 8.53
C GLY A 441 -26.37 18.79 7.61
N ASP A 442 -25.20 18.22 7.30
CA ASP A 442 -25.06 17.04 6.42
C ASP A 442 -24.63 15.76 7.16
N ARG A 443 -24.17 15.88 8.41
CA ARG A 443 -23.61 14.77 9.21
C ARG A 443 -24.46 13.50 9.21
N SER A 444 -25.76 13.63 9.50
CA SER A 444 -26.69 12.49 9.55
C SER A 444 -26.89 11.83 8.18
N SER A 445 -27.04 12.64 7.13
CA SER A 445 -27.17 12.13 5.75
C SER A 445 -25.89 11.46 5.26
N CYS A 446 -24.72 12.01 5.60
CA CYS A 446 -23.43 11.46 5.25
C CYS A 446 -23.21 10.10 5.94
N SER A 447 -23.46 10.01 7.25
CA SER A 447 -23.40 8.73 7.98
C SER A 447 -24.39 7.70 7.46
N TYR A 448 -25.64 8.10 7.19
CA TYR A 448 -26.64 7.22 6.60
C TYR A 448 -26.17 6.62 5.28
N ALA A 449 -25.72 7.47 4.34
CA ALA A 449 -25.28 7.00 3.03
C ALA A 449 -24.07 6.07 3.12
N PHE A 450 -23.07 6.41 3.93
CA PHE A 450 -21.89 5.56 4.12
C PHE A 450 -22.25 4.20 4.74
N ASN A 451 -22.99 4.20 5.85
CA ASN A 451 -23.34 2.98 6.57
C ASN A 451 -24.24 2.07 5.74
N GLU A 452 -25.23 2.63 5.03
CA GLU A 452 -26.12 1.83 4.19
C GLU A 452 -25.39 1.26 2.97
N VAL A 453 -24.45 1.96 2.34
CA VAL A 453 -23.62 1.36 1.28
C VAL A 453 -22.79 0.20 1.82
N MET A 454 -22.09 0.39 2.95
CA MET A 454 -21.29 -0.68 3.55
C MET A 454 -22.15 -1.89 3.90
N LYS A 455 -23.32 -1.67 4.51
CA LYS A 455 -24.28 -2.72 4.85
C LYS A 455 -24.85 -3.42 3.61
N LEU A 456 -25.24 -2.67 2.58
CA LEU A 456 -25.80 -3.22 1.34
C LEU A 456 -24.80 -4.14 0.63
N LEU A 457 -23.52 -3.77 0.63
CA LEU A 457 -22.44 -4.53 0.02
C LEU A 457 -21.89 -5.64 0.93
N GLY A 458 -22.30 -5.68 2.21
CA GLY A 458 -21.90 -6.70 3.17
C GLY A 458 -20.57 -6.45 3.86
N TRP A 459 -20.06 -5.21 3.88
CA TRP A 459 -18.82 -4.83 4.57
C TRP A 459 -19.06 -4.56 6.05
N LYS A 460 -18.29 -5.24 6.90
CA LYS A 460 -18.35 -5.09 8.35
C LYS A 460 -17.42 -3.97 8.80
N LEU A 461 -17.94 -3.06 9.61
CA LEU A 461 -17.19 -1.97 10.25
C LEU A 461 -16.78 -2.35 11.68
N SER A 462 -15.71 -1.74 12.17
CA SER A 462 -15.26 -1.86 13.56
C SER A 462 -16.02 -0.84 14.41
N GLU A 463 -17.01 -1.30 15.18
CA GLU A 463 -17.83 -0.42 16.02
C GLU A 463 -17.00 0.32 17.08
N ASP A 464 -15.98 -0.35 17.63
CA ASP A 464 -15.05 0.17 18.65
C ASP A 464 -14.07 1.23 18.13
N LYS A 465 -13.79 1.25 16.82
CA LYS A 465 -12.86 2.21 16.21
C LYS A 465 -13.55 3.29 15.39
N THR A 466 -14.84 3.12 15.10
CA THR A 466 -15.62 4.13 14.38
C THR A 466 -15.88 5.30 15.32
N THR A 467 -15.41 6.49 14.95
CA THR A 467 -15.51 7.67 15.83
C THR A 467 -16.84 8.41 15.64
N GLU A 468 -17.16 9.30 16.57
CA GLU A 468 -18.24 10.28 16.41
C GLU A 468 -17.79 11.50 15.61
N TRP A 469 -18.75 12.23 15.05
CA TRP A 469 -18.46 13.48 14.33
C TRP A 469 -17.86 14.52 15.26
N ASN A 470 -16.67 15.03 14.93
CA ASN A 470 -15.98 16.01 15.75
C ASN A 470 -15.24 17.04 14.90
N THR A 471 -14.96 18.21 15.47
CA THR A 471 -14.06 19.21 14.89
C THR A 471 -12.58 18.90 15.18
N SER A 472 -12.30 17.88 16.00
CA SER A 472 -10.98 17.30 16.17
C SER A 472 -11.04 15.77 16.14
N PHE A 473 -10.24 15.14 15.27
CA PHE A 473 -10.24 13.69 15.11
C PHE A 473 -8.86 13.16 14.73
N GLU A 474 -8.55 11.94 15.16
CA GLU A 474 -7.30 11.25 14.81
C GLU A 474 -7.50 10.40 13.56
N ALA A 475 -6.58 10.52 12.60
CA ALA A 475 -6.52 9.66 11.43
C ALA A 475 -5.07 9.46 10.98
N LEU A 476 -4.71 8.25 10.56
CA LEU A 476 -3.37 7.90 10.05
C LEU A 476 -2.21 8.28 11.00
N GLY A 477 -2.46 8.25 12.32
CA GLY A 477 -1.47 8.55 13.34
C GLY A 477 -1.24 10.05 13.63
N VAL A 478 -2.07 10.93 13.08
CA VAL A 478 -2.06 12.38 13.37
C VAL A 478 -3.43 12.88 13.83
N LEU A 479 -3.44 14.01 14.53
CA LEU A 479 -4.63 14.72 14.96
C LEU A 479 -4.93 15.87 13.98
N PHE A 480 -6.13 15.85 13.42
CA PHE A 480 -6.68 16.97 12.64
C PHE A 480 -7.55 17.85 13.55
N GLU A 481 -7.29 19.15 13.56
CA GLU A 481 -8.18 20.15 14.16
C GLU A 481 -8.74 21.05 13.06
N ILE A 482 -10.06 20.99 12.89
CA ILE A 482 -10.79 21.64 11.80
C ILE A 482 -11.82 22.67 12.30
N ASP A 483 -11.84 22.96 13.60
CA ASP A 483 -12.67 23.96 14.27
C ASP A 483 -12.49 25.39 13.71
N GLN A 484 -11.27 25.71 13.23
CA GLN A 484 -10.92 27.02 12.68
C GLN A 484 -10.88 27.04 11.15
N THR A 485 -11.39 26.01 10.49
CA THR A 485 -11.42 26.00 9.02
C THR A 485 -12.30 27.11 8.46
N GLY A 486 -13.31 27.58 9.20
CA GLY A 486 -14.11 28.77 8.83
C GLY A 486 -13.30 30.08 8.73
N SER A 487 -12.19 30.21 9.46
CA SER A 487 -11.23 31.32 9.35
C SER A 487 -10.06 31.01 8.40
N GLY A 488 -10.04 29.82 7.77
CA GLY A 488 -9.01 29.40 6.84
C GLY A 488 -7.81 28.71 7.51
N VAL A 489 -7.96 28.26 8.75
CA VAL A 489 -6.88 27.56 9.49
C VAL A 489 -7.23 26.08 9.62
N LEU A 490 -6.33 25.23 9.13
CA LEU A 490 -6.33 23.78 9.37
C LEU A 490 -5.06 23.46 10.16
N ARG A 491 -5.18 22.76 11.28
CA ARG A 491 -4.01 22.27 12.02
C ARG A 491 -3.92 20.75 11.92
N VAL A 492 -2.73 20.26 11.61
CA VAL A 492 -2.39 18.85 11.64
C VAL A 492 -1.23 18.69 12.61
N LYS A 493 -1.39 17.84 13.63
CA LYS A 493 -0.46 17.69 14.75
C LYS A 493 -0.17 16.22 15.01
N ASN A 494 0.99 15.91 15.59
CA ASN A 494 1.19 14.60 16.22
C ASN A 494 0.18 14.42 17.36
N THR A 495 -0.35 13.20 17.52
CA THR A 495 -1.24 12.86 18.63
C THR A 495 -0.53 13.01 19.97
N GLU A 496 -1.29 13.27 21.05
CA GLU A 496 -0.72 13.41 22.39
C GLU A 496 0.03 12.16 22.84
N ARG A 497 -0.49 10.97 22.50
CA ARG A 497 0.21 9.71 22.72
C ARG A 497 1.57 9.69 22.01
N ARG A 498 1.60 10.04 20.72
CA ARG A 498 2.84 10.04 19.94
C ARG A 498 3.86 11.03 20.50
N ARG A 499 3.41 12.22 20.91
CA ARG A 499 4.25 13.24 21.57
C ARG A 499 4.84 12.70 22.86
N LYS A 500 4.03 12.16 23.77
CA LYS A 500 4.49 11.60 25.05
C LYS A 500 5.51 10.48 24.85
N GLU A 501 5.23 9.53 23.97
CA GLU A 501 6.14 8.42 23.70
C GLU A 501 7.48 8.90 23.11
N LEU A 502 7.45 9.87 22.17
CA LEU A 502 8.65 10.45 21.58
C LEU A 502 9.46 11.25 22.61
N THR A 503 8.83 12.14 23.36
CA THR A 503 9.50 12.96 24.37
C THR A 503 10.11 12.08 25.46
N SER A 504 9.39 11.05 25.93
CA SER A 504 9.91 10.11 26.94
C SER A 504 11.09 9.32 26.42
N SER A 505 11.03 8.84 25.17
CA SER A 505 12.15 8.12 24.54
C SER A 505 13.37 9.02 24.37
N ILE A 506 13.19 10.26 23.91
CA ILE A 506 14.29 11.22 23.74
C ILE A 506 14.90 11.57 25.10
N ALA A 507 14.08 11.86 26.10
CA ALA A 507 14.54 12.14 27.47
C ALA A 507 15.37 10.97 28.02
N GLY A 508 14.88 9.73 27.88
CA GLY A 508 15.63 8.55 28.33
C GLY A 508 17.00 8.39 27.67
N PHE A 509 17.15 8.74 26.38
CA PHE A 509 18.46 8.72 25.71
C PHE A 509 19.36 9.88 26.10
N LEU A 510 18.79 11.06 26.40
CA LEU A 510 19.55 12.20 26.91
C LEU A 510 20.07 11.91 28.32
N ASP A 511 19.25 11.29 29.18
CA ASP A 511 19.61 10.93 30.55
C ASP A 511 20.68 9.82 30.60
N SER A 512 20.58 8.82 29.72
CA SER A 512 21.57 7.73 29.66
C SER A 512 22.89 8.15 28.99
N GLY A 513 22.88 9.21 28.18
CA GLY A 513 24.01 9.63 27.35
C GLY A 513 24.43 8.63 26.27
N MET A 514 23.66 7.57 26.06
CA MET A 514 23.99 6.48 25.14
C MET A 514 22.76 5.97 24.39
N MET A 515 22.99 5.48 23.17
CA MET A 515 21.95 4.94 22.31
C MET A 515 22.56 3.82 21.45
N THR A 516 21.90 2.66 21.40
CA THR A 516 22.32 1.59 20.49
C THR A 516 21.96 1.94 19.05
N GLN A 517 22.62 1.29 18.09
CA GLN A 517 22.30 1.47 16.67
C GLN A 517 20.83 1.15 16.35
N LYS A 518 20.26 0.11 16.98
CA LYS A 518 18.86 -0.29 16.80
C LYS A 518 17.90 0.79 17.30
N GLU A 519 18.17 1.34 18.48
CA GLU A 519 17.38 2.43 19.07
C GLU A 519 17.48 3.71 18.24
N ALA A 520 18.67 4.04 17.73
CA ALA A 520 18.86 5.18 16.83
C ALA A 520 18.03 5.06 15.55
N LEU A 521 17.98 3.86 14.96
CA LEU A 521 17.16 3.59 13.78
C LEU A 521 15.67 3.68 14.09
N GLN A 522 15.24 3.19 15.25
CA GLN A 522 13.85 3.30 15.70
C GLN A 522 13.46 4.76 15.95
N LEU A 523 14.26 5.53 16.68
CA LEU A 523 14.00 6.94 16.95
C LEU A 523 13.95 7.75 15.65
N ARG A 524 14.93 7.54 14.75
CA ARG A 524 14.96 8.17 13.42
C ARG A 524 13.71 7.87 12.60
N GLY A 525 13.18 6.65 12.67
CA GLY A 525 11.94 6.30 11.97
C GLY A 525 10.69 6.88 12.62
N ARG A 526 10.80 7.41 13.85
CA ARG A 526 9.68 7.97 14.59
C ARG A 526 9.62 9.49 14.62
N LEU A 527 10.78 10.14 14.54
CA LEU A 527 10.95 11.57 14.23
C LEU A 527 10.55 11.84 12.78
#